data_AF-A0AAU9X7E1-F1
#
_entry.id   AF-A0AAU9X7E1-F1
#
_cell.length_a   1.000
_cell.length_b   1.000
_cell.length_c   1.000
_cell.angle_alpha   90.00
_cell.angle_beta   90.00
_cell.angle_gamma   90.00
#
_symmetry.space_group_name_H-M   'P 1'
#
loop_
_entity.id
_entity.type
_entity.pdbx_description
1 polymer ?
#
loop_
_entity_poly.entity_id
_entity_poly.type
_entity_poly.pdbx_seq_one_letter_code
_entity_poly.pdbx_strand_id
1 'polypeptide(L)'
;PSAAIKGFSYNQPGHSCKDIRDFGDSTGDGEYWIDPEKNGKPLKVFCDMTTDGGGWLLVSNVVFENSPSQQFSIKSSYRDINNCHRKTMFLSLEATRELRAHLSFTQLRFHCSKQKGRTFHVTTAPNSNGEAVINFFSGQTNSRPNSCGSFVRMKDDNSMLAQNCQQWKDQKWGDHNPSESCRYKVVAFVYAGFHWLLQTPKSSRWECDDYNTSNGGEFFELFPGDFWKVYVR
;
A
#
# COMPACT_ATOMS: atom_id res chain seq x y z
N PRO A 1 7.88 -27.28 28.09
CA PRO A 1 7.75 -26.99 26.64
C PRO A 1 7.44 -25.51 26.43
N SER A 2 8.37 -24.74 25.86
CA SER A 2 8.05 -23.38 25.42
C SER A 2 6.91 -23.45 24.41
N ALA A 3 5.86 -22.66 24.60
CA ALA A 3 4.80 -22.56 23.62
C ALA A 3 5.41 -22.17 22.26
N ALA A 4 4.94 -22.80 21.19
CA ALA A 4 5.28 -22.46 19.82
C ALA A 4 4.82 -21.03 19.51
N ILE A 5 5.75 -20.10 19.23
CA ILE A 5 5.43 -18.70 18.91
C ILE A 5 5.04 -18.62 17.43
N LYS A 6 3.78 -18.30 17.17
CA LYS A 6 3.22 -18.16 15.83
C LYS A 6 3.91 -17.04 15.05
N GLY A 7 4.22 -17.31 13.79
CA GLY A 7 4.87 -16.39 12.88
C GLY A 7 6.39 -16.27 13.05
N PHE A 8 6.99 -16.91 14.07
CA PHE A 8 8.42 -16.77 14.33
C PHE A 8 9.31 -17.64 13.42
N SER A 9 8.79 -18.77 12.93
CA SER A 9 9.55 -19.72 12.11
C SER A 9 8.75 -20.27 10.94
N TYR A 10 9.45 -20.80 9.93
CA TYR A 10 8.85 -21.46 8.78
C TYR A 10 7.88 -22.57 9.18
N ASN A 11 8.17 -23.32 10.25
CA ASN A 11 7.34 -24.45 10.69
C ASN A 11 6.15 -24.04 11.57
N GLN A 12 6.07 -22.76 11.96
CA GLN A 12 5.00 -22.22 12.80
C GLN A 12 4.52 -20.89 12.22
N PRO A 13 4.04 -20.85 10.97
CA PRO A 13 3.57 -19.61 10.36
C PRO A 13 2.24 -19.17 10.99
N GLY A 14 1.97 -17.88 11.00
CA GLY A 14 0.61 -17.39 11.19
C GLY A 14 -0.20 -17.49 9.90
N HIS A 15 -1.52 -17.36 9.98
CA HIS A 15 -2.32 -17.24 8.77
C HIS A 15 -2.11 -15.87 8.08
N SER A 16 -1.97 -14.81 8.88
CA SER A 16 -1.71 -13.45 8.44
C SER A 16 -0.96 -12.66 9.52
N CYS A 17 -0.48 -11.46 9.19
CA CYS A 17 0.08 -10.54 10.20
C CYS A 17 -0.94 -10.23 11.31
N LYS A 18 -2.21 -10.07 10.94
CA LYS A 18 -3.31 -9.87 11.88
C LYS A 18 -3.53 -11.07 12.80
N ASP A 19 -3.51 -12.30 12.27
CA ASP A 19 -3.62 -13.52 13.07
C ASP A 19 -2.49 -13.65 14.10
N ILE A 20 -1.25 -13.36 13.71
CA ILE A 20 -0.10 -13.36 14.63
C ILE A 20 -0.31 -12.34 15.75
N ARG A 21 -0.69 -11.11 15.38
CA ARG A 21 -0.92 -10.04 16.34
C ARG A 21 -2.06 -10.38 17.30
N ASP A 22 -3.21 -10.78 16.78
CA ASP A 22 -4.41 -11.02 17.58
C ASP A 22 -4.24 -12.25 18.50
N PHE A 23 -3.34 -13.18 18.16
CA PHE A 23 -2.95 -14.29 19.04
C PHE A 23 -2.02 -13.87 20.20
N GLY A 24 -1.39 -12.69 20.13
CA GLY A 24 -0.48 -12.18 21.17
C GLY A 24 0.99 -12.56 20.98
N ASP A 25 1.35 -13.18 19.86
CA ASP A 25 2.71 -13.66 19.57
C ASP A 25 3.58 -12.62 18.84
N SER A 26 3.06 -11.40 18.65
CA SER A 26 3.84 -10.31 18.06
C SER A 26 4.97 -9.86 18.98
N THR A 27 6.15 -9.63 18.39
CA THR A 27 7.33 -9.05 19.05
C THR A 27 7.64 -7.62 18.55
N GLY A 28 6.67 -6.97 17.90
CA GLY A 28 6.82 -5.65 17.28
C GLY A 28 6.89 -5.69 15.75
N ASP A 29 7.21 -4.56 15.13
CA ASP A 29 7.32 -4.46 13.67
C ASP A 29 8.51 -5.27 13.16
N GLY A 30 8.32 -6.03 12.07
CA GLY A 30 9.43 -6.83 11.55
C GLY A 30 9.02 -7.95 10.62
N GLU A 31 9.95 -8.89 10.44
CA GLU A 31 9.74 -10.05 9.59
C GLU A 31 9.01 -11.18 10.34
N TYR A 32 7.97 -11.74 9.70
CA TYR A 32 7.23 -12.88 10.21
C TYR A 32 6.97 -13.90 9.10
N TRP A 33 6.69 -15.14 9.47
CA TRP A 33 6.26 -16.20 8.57
C TRP A 33 4.73 -16.28 8.53
N ILE A 34 4.14 -16.21 7.34
CA ILE A 34 2.70 -16.42 7.14
C ILE A 34 2.42 -17.50 6.10
N ASP A 35 1.32 -18.23 6.26
CA ASP A 35 0.79 -19.17 5.27
C ASP A 35 -0.68 -18.81 4.93
N PRO A 36 -0.87 -17.91 3.94
CA PRO A 36 -2.20 -17.50 3.50
C PRO A 36 -3.05 -18.66 2.99
N GLU A 37 -2.44 -19.62 2.29
CA GLU A 37 -3.15 -20.74 1.66
C GLU A 37 -3.40 -21.90 2.63
N LYS A 38 -2.68 -21.94 3.76
CA LYS A 38 -2.64 -23.10 4.68
C LYS A 38 -2.21 -24.38 3.97
N ASN A 39 -1.29 -24.25 3.02
CA ASN A 39 -0.82 -25.34 2.17
C ASN A 39 0.58 -25.85 2.52
N GLY A 40 1.17 -25.34 3.61
CA GLY A 40 2.51 -25.71 4.04
C GLY A 40 3.61 -25.06 3.21
N LYS A 41 3.32 -23.96 2.49
CA LYS A 41 4.32 -23.14 1.78
C LYS A 41 4.34 -21.71 2.32
N PRO A 42 4.89 -21.46 3.51
CA PRO A 42 4.92 -20.14 4.12
C PRO A 42 5.79 -19.14 3.36
N LEU A 43 5.47 -17.86 3.57
CA LEU A 43 6.16 -16.69 3.06
C LEU A 43 6.75 -15.91 4.23
N LYS A 44 7.98 -15.41 4.08
CA LYS A 44 8.57 -14.47 5.02
C LYS A 44 8.20 -13.05 4.61
N VAL A 45 7.39 -12.37 5.41
CA VAL A 45 6.78 -11.08 5.08
C VAL A 45 7.13 -10.02 6.11
N PHE A 46 6.94 -8.75 5.78
CA PHE A 46 7.04 -7.67 6.76
C PHE A 46 5.66 -7.35 7.32
N CYS A 47 5.53 -7.39 8.64
CA CYS A 47 4.34 -7.00 9.37
C CYS A 47 4.62 -5.73 10.18
N ASP A 48 3.76 -4.73 10.01
CA ASP A 48 3.64 -3.59 10.92
C ASP A 48 2.60 -3.96 11.99
N MET A 49 3.10 -4.17 13.20
CA MET A 49 2.39 -4.63 14.38
C MET A 49 2.09 -3.50 15.37
N THR A 50 2.49 -2.26 15.07
CA THR A 50 2.33 -1.11 15.98
C THR A 50 1.30 -0.10 15.49
N THR A 51 1.29 0.21 14.19
CA THR A 51 0.53 1.35 13.67
C THR A 51 -0.96 1.04 13.59
N ASP A 52 -1.80 1.94 14.11
CA ASP A 52 -3.27 1.77 14.16
C ASP A 52 -3.66 0.40 14.75
N GLY A 53 -2.98 0.03 15.84
CA GLY A 53 -3.14 -1.24 16.51
C GLY A 53 -2.39 -2.40 15.85
N GLY A 54 -1.78 -2.28 14.67
CA GLY A 54 -0.88 -3.29 14.06
C GLY A 54 -1.50 -4.28 13.08
N GLY A 55 -0.88 -5.46 12.89
CA GLY A 55 -1.41 -6.56 12.07
C GLY A 55 -1.39 -6.30 10.56
N TRP A 56 -0.70 -5.25 10.12
CA TRP A 56 -0.63 -4.84 8.72
C TRP A 56 0.45 -5.61 7.97
N LEU A 57 0.05 -6.25 6.87
CA LEU A 57 0.97 -6.91 5.94
C LEU A 57 1.42 -5.92 4.85
N LEU A 58 2.73 -5.70 4.71
CA LEU A 58 3.29 -4.93 3.60
C LEU A 58 3.18 -5.71 2.29
N VAL A 59 2.40 -5.19 1.33
CA VAL A 59 2.18 -5.87 0.04
C VAL A 59 2.87 -5.18 -1.12
N SER A 60 3.10 -3.87 -1.05
CA SER A 60 3.89 -3.14 -2.04
C SER A 60 4.83 -2.18 -1.35
N ASN A 61 6.06 -2.10 -1.87
CA ASN A 61 7.14 -1.33 -1.28
C ASN A 61 7.96 -0.70 -2.39
N VAL A 62 7.90 0.61 -2.52
CA VAL A 62 8.79 1.37 -3.40
C VAL A 62 9.47 2.42 -2.54
N VAL A 63 10.80 2.37 -2.49
CA VAL A 63 11.64 3.33 -1.78
C VAL A 63 12.59 3.94 -2.79
N PHE A 64 12.68 5.27 -2.83
CA PHE A 64 13.60 5.98 -3.70
C PHE A 64 15.04 5.81 -3.20
N GLU A 65 15.96 5.52 -4.11
CA GLU A 65 17.37 5.21 -3.82
C GLU A 65 18.34 6.19 -4.52
N ASN A 66 17.82 7.22 -5.20
CA ASN A 66 18.60 8.19 -5.97
C ASN A 66 19.51 7.54 -7.05
N SER A 67 18.97 6.52 -7.74
CA SER A 67 19.64 5.91 -8.89
C SER A 67 18.97 6.36 -10.20
N PRO A 68 19.72 6.85 -11.21
CA PRO A 68 19.18 7.26 -12.51
C PRO A 68 18.47 6.14 -13.28
N SER A 69 18.84 4.89 -13.01
CA SER A 69 18.24 3.69 -13.63
C SER A 69 17.18 3.04 -12.74
N GLN A 70 16.81 3.68 -11.62
CA GLN A 70 15.87 3.11 -10.66
C GLN A 70 14.51 2.83 -11.31
N GLN A 71 14.08 1.59 -11.18
CA GLN A 71 12.80 1.10 -11.66
C GLN A 71 12.14 0.29 -10.56
N PHE A 72 10.81 0.27 -10.57
CA PHE A 72 10.03 -0.67 -9.76
C PHE A 72 9.50 -1.78 -10.65
N SER A 73 9.42 -2.99 -10.10
CA SER A 73 8.80 -4.12 -10.79
C SER A 73 7.32 -4.24 -10.44
N ILE A 74 6.50 -4.64 -11.40
CA ILE A 74 5.11 -5.05 -11.15
C ILE A 74 5.13 -6.57 -11.03
N LYS A 75 4.64 -7.10 -9.91
CA LYS A 75 4.66 -8.52 -9.60
C LYS A 75 3.29 -9.14 -9.84
N SER A 76 3.25 -10.17 -10.66
CA SER A 76 2.00 -10.83 -11.07
C SER A 76 1.51 -11.92 -10.11
N SER A 77 2.36 -12.38 -9.19
CA SER A 77 1.95 -13.31 -8.13
C SER A 77 1.99 -12.63 -6.76
N TYR A 78 1.02 -12.91 -5.90
CA TYR A 78 1.08 -12.40 -4.53
C TYR A 78 2.26 -12.99 -3.76
N ARG A 79 2.77 -14.18 -4.13
CA ARG A 79 3.89 -14.82 -3.43
C ARG A 79 5.17 -13.99 -3.49
N ASP A 80 5.27 -13.03 -4.42
CA ASP A 80 6.35 -12.04 -4.45
C ASP A 80 6.40 -11.12 -3.23
N ILE A 81 5.36 -11.08 -2.37
CA ILE A 81 5.42 -10.38 -1.08
C ILE A 81 6.48 -10.98 -0.13
N ASN A 82 6.98 -12.18 -0.43
CA ASN A 82 8.13 -12.75 0.28
C ASN A 82 9.33 -11.79 0.23
N ASN A 83 9.75 -11.30 1.39
CA ASN A 83 10.77 -10.27 1.59
C ASN A 83 10.48 -8.94 0.84
N CYS A 84 9.21 -8.55 0.70
CA CYS A 84 8.78 -7.33 -0.02
C CYS A 84 9.49 -6.06 0.47
N HIS A 85 9.75 -5.94 1.78
CA HIS A 85 10.44 -4.78 2.38
C HIS A 85 11.88 -4.56 1.86
N ARG A 86 12.48 -5.56 1.19
CA ARG A 86 13.81 -5.48 0.58
C ARG A 86 13.77 -5.27 -0.94
N LYS A 87 12.57 -5.10 -1.51
CA LYS A 87 12.34 -4.99 -2.95
C LYS A 87 11.72 -3.64 -3.28
N THR A 88 11.94 -3.19 -4.51
CA THR A 88 11.26 -2.04 -5.11
C THR A 88 10.18 -2.56 -6.07
N MET A 89 8.95 -2.71 -5.58
CA MET A 89 7.85 -3.36 -6.30
C MET A 89 6.45 -2.87 -5.95
N PHE A 90 5.55 -3.04 -6.92
CA PHE A 90 4.11 -3.08 -6.70
C PHE A 90 3.56 -4.47 -7.01
N LEU A 91 2.54 -4.90 -6.27
CA LEU A 91 1.69 -6.00 -6.72
C LEU A 91 0.82 -5.56 -7.90
N SER A 92 0.58 -6.50 -8.80
CA SER A 92 -0.39 -6.34 -9.87
C SER A 92 -1.83 -6.41 -9.32
N LEU A 93 -2.80 -6.03 -10.16
CA LEU A 93 -4.22 -6.20 -9.87
C LEU A 93 -4.58 -7.68 -9.65
N GLU A 94 -4.02 -8.56 -10.48
CA GLU A 94 -4.23 -10.01 -10.41
C GLU A 94 -3.63 -10.60 -9.13
N ALA A 95 -2.38 -10.26 -8.79
CA ALA A 95 -1.75 -10.68 -7.56
C ALA A 95 -2.52 -10.21 -6.32
N THR A 96 -3.01 -8.96 -6.34
CA THR A 96 -3.81 -8.42 -5.23
C THR A 96 -5.15 -9.13 -5.11
N ARG A 97 -5.78 -9.49 -6.24
CA ARG A 97 -7.01 -10.29 -6.27
C ARG A 97 -6.78 -11.69 -5.69
N GLU A 98 -5.70 -12.36 -6.09
CA GLU A 98 -5.30 -13.67 -5.57
C GLU A 98 -5.05 -13.61 -4.05
N LEU A 99 -4.31 -12.61 -3.59
CA LEU A 99 -4.07 -12.40 -2.15
C LEU A 99 -5.36 -12.23 -1.36
N ARG A 100 -6.33 -11.45 -1.87
CA ARG A 100 -7.63 -11.25 -1.21
C ARG A 100 -8.40 -12.56 -1.08
N ALA A 101 -8.30 -13.45 -2.06
CA ALA A 101 -8.96 -14.75 -1.99
C ALA A 101 -8.41 -15.63 -0.86
N HIS A 102 -7.13 -15.47 -0.49
CA HIS A 102 -6.49 -16.26 0.58
C HIS A 102 -6.52 -15.60 1.97
N LEU A 103 -6.43 -14.27 2.06
CA LEU A 103 -6.37 -13.55 3.33
C LEU A 103 -7.65 -12.81 3.72
N SER A 104 -8.60 -12.65 2.78
CA SER A 104 -9.87 -11.94 2.99
C SER A 104 -9.73 -10.62 3.77
N PHE A 105 -8.65 -9.87 3.51
CA PHE A 105 -8.35 -8.62 4.21
C PHE A 105 -9.49 -7.61 4.08
N THR A 106 -9.75 -6.83 5.12
CA THR A 106 -10.90 -5.90 5.20
C THR A 106 -10.46 -4.45 5.36
N GLN A 107 -9.16 -4.18 5.32
CA GLN A 107 -8.63 -2.82 5.29
C GLN A 107 -7.43 -2.70 4.35
N LEU A 108 -7.33 -1.54 3.71
CA LEU A 108 -6.13 -1.08 3.01
C LEU A 108 -5.54 0.13 3.72
N ARG A 109 -4.22 0.24 3.67
CA ARG A 109 -3.48 1.41 4.12
C ARG A 109 -2.52 1.87 3.03
N PHE A 110 -2.66 3.13 2.64
CA PHE A 110 -1.81 3.79 1.67
C PHE A 110 -0.92 4.77 2.41
N HIS A 111 0.40 4.61 2.25
CA HIS A 111 1.38 5.46 2.92
C HIS A 111 2.49 5.83 1.95
N CYS A 112 2.52 7.09 1.53
CA CYS A 112 3.69 7.66 0.88
C CYS A 112 4.19 8.85 1.68
N SER A 113 5.49 9.10 1.62
CA SER A 113 6.12 10.24 2.28
C SER A 113 7.32 10.71 1.50
N LYS A 114 7.41 12.03 1.31
CA LYS A 114 8.66 12.72 0.98
C LYS A 114 9.18 13.37 2.26
N GLN A 115 10.37 12.99 2.69
CA GLN A 115 10.90 13.36 4.01
C GLN A 115 11.00 14.87 4.23
N LYS A 116 11.23 15.64 3.16
CA LYS A 116 11.26 17.12 3.18
C LYS A 116 9.99 17.77 2.61
N GLY A 117 8.91 17.01 2.51
CA GLY A 117 7.65 17.44 1.91
C GLY A 117 6.44 16.94 2.68
N ARG A 118 5.46 16.38 1.95
CA ARG A 118 4.20 15.88 2.51
C ARG A 118 4.20 14.35 2.66
N THR A 119 3.32 13.92 3.55
CA THR A 119 3.00 12.53 3.86
C THR A 119 1.51 12.32 3.63
N PHE A 120 1.19 11.47 2.66
CA PHE A 120 -0.16 10.94 2.46
C PHE A 120 -0.25 9.59 3.17
N HIS A 121 -0.99 9.53 4.27
CA HIS A 121 -1.15 8.34 5.08
C HIS A 121 -2.60 8.14 5.49
N VAL A 122 -3.27 7.20 4.84
CA VAL A 122 -4.71 6.95 5.05
C VAL A 122 -5.01 5.45 5.13
N THR A 123 -6.06 5.11 5.87
CA THR A 123 -6.67 3.78 5.88
C THR A 123 -8.06 3.83 5.30
N THR A 124 -8.55 2.73 4.75
CA THR A 124 -9.95 2.62 4.34
C THR A 124 -10.88 2.72 5.55
N ALA A 125 -11.96 3.48 5.41
CA ALA A 125 -12.94 3.63 6.48
C ALA A 125 -13.69 2.32 6.74
N PRO A 126 -14.10 2.02 8.00
CA PRO A 126 -14.84 0.81 8.34
C PRO A 126 -16.33 0.94 7.96
N ASN A 127 -16.60 1.20 6.68
CA ASN A 127 -17.94 1.38 6.12
C ASN A 127 -17.99 0.85 4.68
N SER A 128 -19.18 0.90 4.06
CA SER A 128 -19.37 0.43 2.67
C SER A 128 -18.54 1.18 1.63
N ASN A 129 -18.24 2.47 1.86
CA ASN A 129 -17.38 3.24 0.97
C ASN A 129 -15.93 2.76 1.04
N GLY A 130 -15.42 2.47 2.24
CA GLY A 130 -14.10 1.87 2.41
C GLY A 130 -14.02 0.47 1.79
N GLU A 131 -15.04 -0.37 1.97
CA GLU A 131 -15.12 -1.68 1.30
C GLU A 131 -15.13 -1.54 -0.23
N ALA A 132 -15.75 -0.50 -0.78
CA ALA A 132 -15.68 -0.21 -2.21
C ALA A 132 -14.25 0.12 -2.69
N VAL A 133 -13.44 0.83 -1.88
CA VAL A 133 -12.00 1.04 -2.11
C VAL A 133 -11.26 -0.29 -2.19
N ILE A 134 -11.52 -1.17 -1.24
CA ILE A 134 -10.86 -2.46 -1.18
C ILE A 134 -11.20 -3.31 -2.40
N ASN A 135 -12.50 -3.42 -2.73
CA ASN A 135 -12.96 -4.15 -3.91
C ASN A 135 -12.38 -3.60 -5.21
N PHE A 136 -12.19 -2.29 -5.32
CA PHE A 136 -11.47 -1.70 -6.44
C PHE A 136 -10.00 -2.11 -6.41
N PHE A 137 -9.22 -1.84 -5.37
CA PHE A 137 -7.78 -2.12 -5.42
C PHE A 137 -7.43 -3.62 -5.49
N SER A 138 -8.32 -4.52 -5.06
CA SER A 138 -8.18 -5.97 -5.21
C SER A 138 -8.87 -6.55 -6.45
N GLY A 139 -9.32 -5.71 -7.38
CA GLY A 139 -9.88 -6.15 -8.65
C GLY A 139 -11.19 -6.93 -8.58
N GLN A 140 -11.98 -6.78 -7.52
CA GLN A 140 -13.34 -7.34 -7.45
C GLN A 140 -14.32 -6.52 -8.30
N THR A 141 -14.01 -5.24 -8.55
CA THR A 141 -14.76 -4.37 -9.44
C THR A 141 -13.83 -3.43 -10.21
N ASN A 142 -14.29 -2.94 -11.36
CA ASN A 142 -13.63 -1.85 -12.10
C ASN A 142 -14.28 -0.49 -11.80
N SER A 143 -15.38 -0.46 -11.05
CA SER A 143 -16.02 0.79 -10.65
C SER A 143 -15.14 1.54 -9.66
N ARG A 144 -14.75 2.76 -10.00
CA ARG A 144 -13.95 3.61 -9.13
C ARG A 144 -14.81 4.12 -7.95
N PRO A 145 -14.40 3.86 -6.70
CA PRO A 145 -15.15 4.27 -5.52
C PRO A 145 -15.01 5.76 -5.27
N ASN A 146 -15.97 6.33 -4.56
CA ASN A 146 -15.93 7.74 -4.17
C ASN A 146 -14.74 7.98 -3.23
N SER A 147 -14.13 9.16 -3.37
CA SER A 147 -13.00 9.63 -2.57
C SER A 147 -13.42 9.98 -1.15
N CYS A 148 -14.29 10.98 -0.97
CA CYS A 148 -14.73 11.42 0.35
C CYS A 148 -15.56 10.35 1.08
N GLY A 149 -15.33 10.23 2.39
CA GLY A 149 -16.06 9.31 3.26
C GLY A 149 -15.65 7.83 3.12
N SER A 150 -14.64 7.53 2.30
CA SER A 150 -14.14 6.16 2.09
C SER A 150 -12.82 5.86 2.82
N PHE A 151 -12.22 6.85 3.47
CA PHE A 151 -10.94 6.71 4.17
C PHE A 151 -10.89 7.54 5.45
N VAL A 152 -9.93 7.19 6.31
CA VAL A 152 -9.58 7.90 7.54
C VAL A 152 -8.12 8.33 7.43
N ARG A 153 -7.84 9.58 7.81
CA ARG A 153 -6.47 10.13 7.86
C ARG A 153 -5.74 9.59 9.08
N MET A 154 -4.50 9.15 8.89
CA MET A 154 -3.64 8.75 10.00
C MET A 154 -3.07 9.98 10.71
N LYS A 155 -2.55 9.79 11.92
CA LYS A 155 -2.10 10.89 12.80
C LYS A 155 -0.97 11.74 12.18
N ASP A 156 -0.12 11.11 11.40
CA ASP A 156 1.05 11.68 10.72
C ASP A 156 0.73 12.20 9.30
N ASP A 157 -0.51 12.06 8.82
CA ASP A 157 -0.92 12.60 7.53
C ASP A 157 -1.00 14.14 7.57
N ASN A 158 -0.22 14.78 6.70
CA ASN A 158 -0.28 16.22 6.48
C ASN A 158 -0.67 16.55 5.02
N SER A 159 -1.24 15.57 4.31
CA SER A 159 -1.44 15.67 2.88
C SER A 159 -2.57 16.61 2.47
N MET A 160 -2.40 17.29 1.34
CA MET A 160 -3.43 18.10 0.71
C MET A 160 -4.43 17.23 -0.06
N LEU A 161 -3.98 16.11 -0.64
CA LEU A 161 -4.80 15.06 -1.24
C LEU A 161 -5.90 14.61 -0.28
N ALA A 162 -5.55 14.20 0.93
CA ALA A 162 -6.53 13.69 1.89
C ALA A 162 -7.47 14.79 2.40
N GLN A 163 -6.98 16.02 2.53
CA GLN A 163 -7.79 17.18 2.91
C GLN A 163 -8.81 17.59 1.84
N ASN A 164 -8.48 17.38 0.55
CA ASN A 164 -9.25 17.87 -0.58
C ASN A 164 -9.86 16.73 -1.41
N CYS A 165 -10.42 15.70 -0.75
CA CYS A 165 -11.06 14.57 -1.43
C CYS A 165 -12.10 14.99 -2.47
N GLN A 166 -12.84 16.08 -2.23
CA GLN A 166 -13.86 16.62 -3.14
C GLN A 166 -13.27 17.13 -4.46
N GLN A 167 -11.97 17.43 -4.50
CA GLN A 167 -11.26 17.93 -5.67
C GLN A 167 -10.55 16.82 -6.44
N TRP A 168 -10.60 15.57 -5.96
CA TRP A 168 -10.04 14.46 -6.71
C TRP A 168 -10.74 14.37 -8.07
N LYS A 169 -10.01 13.93 -9.10
CA LYS A 169 -10.58 13.76 -10.43
C LYS A 169 -11.81 12.85 -10.36
N ASP A 170 -12.95 13.37 -10.82
CA ASP A 170 -14.29 12.77 -10.74
C ASP A 170 -14.75 12.39 -9.33
N GLN A 171 -14.11 12.97 -8.31
CA GLN A 171 -14.34 12.68 -6.90
C GLN A 171 -14.10 11.20 -6.57
N LYS A 172 -13.18 10.54 -7.27
CA LYS A 172 -13.00 9.08 -7.22
C LYS A 172 -11.55 8.65 -7.04
N TRP A 173 -11.35 7.47 -6.48
CA TRP A 173 -10.03 6.83 -6.38
C TRP A 173 -9.50 6.38 -7.73
N GLY A 174 -8.19 6.46 -7.91
CA GLY A 174 -7.49 5.96 -9.09
C GLY A 174 -7.77 6.73 -10.38
N ASP A 175 -7.02 6.39 -11.42
CA ASP A 175 -7.21 6.96 -12.77
C ASP A 175 -8.30 6.24 -13.56
N HIS A 176 -8.85 6.91 -14.58
CA HIS A 176 -9.83 6.36 -15.53
C HIS A 176 -9.27 5.23 -16.38
N ASN A 177 -7.99 5.34 -16.74
CA ASN A 177 -7.27 4.38 -17.56
C ASN A 177 -6.13 3.79 -16.73
N PRO A 178 -6.41 3.06 -15.63
CA PRO A 178 -5.35 2.45 -14.86
C PRO A 178 -4.58 1.54 -15.82
N SER A 179 -3.25 1.57 -15.81
CA SER A 179 -2.48 0.53 -16.48
C SER A 179 -3.01 -0.80 -15.95
N GLU A 180 -3.68 -1.59 -16.79
CA GLU A 180 -4.61 -2.66 -16.36
C GLU A 180 -3.96 -3.62 -15.35
N SER A 181 -2.64 -3.72 -15.37
CA SER A 181 -1.85 -4.55 -14.48
C SER A 181 -1.62 -4.01 -13.08
N CYS A 182 -1.67 -2.70 -12.77
CA CYS A 182 -1.33 -2.21 -11.42
C CYS A 182 -2.04 -0.89 -11.03
N ARG A 183 -2.91 -0.97 -10.01
CA ARG A 183 -3.67 0.19 -9.48
C ARG A 183 -2.89 1.03 -8.49
N TYR A 184 -1.82 0.50 -7.88
CA TYR A 184 -1.02 1.23 -6.89
C TYR A 184 -0.09 2.30 -7.48
N LYS A 185 0.06 2.34 -8.81
CA LYS A 185 0.81 3.40 -9.49
C LYS A 185 0.11 4.75 -9.44
N VAL A 186 -1.21 4.77 -9.44
CA VAL A 186 -2.03 6.00 -9.37
C VAL A 186 -3.18 5.75 -8.40
N VAL A 187 -2.98 6.14 -7.14
CA VAL A 187 -3.95 5.88 -6.06
C VAL A 187 -4.96 7.02 -5.94
N ALA A 188 -4.46 8.26 -5.99
CA ALA A 188 -5.22 9.49 -5.77
C ALA A 188 -4.63 10.62 -6.61
N PHE A 189 -5.48 11.49 -7.14
CA PHE A 189 -5.06 12.55 -8.04
C PHE A 189 -6.06 13.72 -8.01
N VAL A 190 -5.58 14.92 -7.71
CA VAL A 190 -6.26 16.20 -7.93
C VAL A 190 -5.70 16.81 -9.21
N TYR A 191 -6.56 17.20 -10.15
CA TYR A 191 -6.10 17.73 -11.44
C TYR A 191 -5.22 18.96 -11.27
N ALA A 192 -4.01 18.89 -11.84
CA ALA A 192 -2.99 19.92 -11.78
C ALA A 192 -2.61 20.36 -10.35
N GLY A 193 -2.74 19.46 -9.37
CA GLY A 193 -2.57 19.77 -7.95
C GLY A 193 -1.66 18.81 -7.21
N PHE A 194 -2.24 17.79 -6.58
CA PHE A 194 -1.51 16.87 -5.69
C PHE A 194 -1.77 15.44 -6.10
N HIS A 195 -0.72 14.62 -6.22
CA HIS A 195 -0.87 13.26 -6.74
C HIS A 195 -0.16 12.21 -5.88
N TRP A 196 -0.76 11.03 -5.80
CA TRP A 196 -0.01 9.79 -5.64
C TRP A 196 0.16 9.21 -7.03
N LEU A 197 1.35 9.37 -7.60
CA LEU A 197 1.63 8.89 -8.95
C LEU A 197 3.09 8.48 -9.12
N LEU A 198 3.28 7.25 -9.60
CA LEU A 198 4.57 6.68 -9.92
C LEU A 198 4.60 6.21 -11.37
N GLN A 199 5.45 6.83 -12.18
CA GLN A 199 5.66 6.46 -13.57
C GLN A 199 7.15 6.51 -13.90
N THR A 200 7.80 5.35 -13.79
CA THR A 200 9.17 5.13 -14.25
C THR A 200 9.22 3.90 -15.18
N PRO A 201 10.24 3.79 -16.07
CA PRO A 201 11.21 4.82 -16.43
C PRO A 201 10.67 5.87 -17.42
N LYS A 202 9.46 5.67 -17.96
CA LYS A 202 8.94 6.43 -19.12
C LYS A 202 8.80 7.95 -18.90
N SER A 203 8.55 8.42 -17.67
CA SER A 203 8.32 9.85 -17.39
C SER A 203 8.97 10.35 -16.08
N SER A 204 9.76 9.52 -15.40
CA SER A 204 10.43 9.82 -14.12
C SER A 204 9.56 10.52 -13.06
N ARG A 205 8.26 10.19 -13.01
CA ARG A 205 7.33 10.80 -12.04
C ARG A 205 7.34 10.02 -10.73
N TRP A 206 7.62 10.75 -9.65
CA TRP A 206 7.67 10.28 -8.28
C TRP A 206 6.91 11.27 -7.40
N GLU A 207 5.60 11.11 -7.39
CA GLU A 207 4.70 12.06 -6.77
C GLU A 207 4.07 11.44 -5.53
N CYS A 208 4.21 12.14 -4.41
CA CYS A 208 3.57 11.84 -3.15
C CYS A 208 2.98 13.14 -2.60
N ASP A 209 1.68 13.30 -2.85
CA ASP A 209 0.93 14.49 -2.48
C ASP A 209 1.55 15.79 -3.01
N ASP A 210 2.11 15.73 -4.21
CA ASP A 210 2.80 16.84 -4.83
C ASP A 210 2.75 16.70 -6.35
N TYR A 211 3.12 17.74 -7.08
CA TYR A 211 3.08 17.76 -8.53
C TYR A 211 3.98 18.84 -9.10
N ASN A 212 4.82 18.46 -10.06
CA ASN A 212 5.68 19.41 -10.76
C ASN A 212 4.97 19.98 -11.99
N THR A 213 4.45 21.21 -11.90
CA THR A 213 4.11 22.01 -13.08
C THR A 213 4.52 23.46 -12.97
N SER A 214 4.74 24.05 -14.15
CA SER A 214 4.90 25.48 -14.39
C SER A 214 3.72 26.36 -13.95
N ASN A 215 2.58 25.77 -13.55
CA ASN A 215 1.38 26.48 -13.11
C ASN A 215 1.24 26.58 -11.57
N GLY A 216 2.34 26.40 -10.82
CA GLY A 216 2.35 26.62 -9.36
C GLY A 216 2.00 25.41 -8.51
N GLY A 217 2.13 24.18 -9.06
CA GLY A 217 2.11 22.98 -8.25
C GLY A 217 3.34 22.93 -7.33
N GLU A 218 3.15 22.57 -6.06
CA GLU A 218 4.27 22.31 -5.16
C GLU A 218 4.86 20.95 -5.49
N PHE A 219 6.15 20.90 -5.82
CA PHE A 219 6.92 19.68 -5.99
C PHE A 219 8.07 19.65 -4.99
N PHE A 220 8.14 18.58 -4.20
CA PHE A 220 9.23 18.37 -3.27
C PHE A 220 10.31 17.51 -3.92
N GLU A 221 11.56 17.95 -3.78
CA GLU A 221 12.74 17.20 -4.22
C GLU A 221 12.77 15.81 -3.59
N LEU A 222 13.24 14.82 -4.36
CA LEU A 222 13.34 13.43 -3.92
C LEU A 222 14.62 13.20 -3.12
N PHE A 223 14.50 12.52 -1.98
CA PHE A 223 15.62 12.08 -1.15
C PHE A 223 15.61 10.56 -0.99
N PRO A 224 16.80 9.91 -0.94
CA PRO A 224 16.88 8.51 -0.57
C PRO A 224 16.08 8.21 0.70
N GLY A 225 15.22 7.20 0.64
CA GLY A 225 14.31 6.85 1.72
C GLY A 225 12.89 7.37 1.56
N ASP A 226 12.62 8.32 0.65
CA ASP A 226 11.24 8.66 0.26
C ASP A 226 10.53 7.41 -0.27
N PHE A 227 9.26 7.22 0.05
CA PHE A 227 8.62 5.92 -0.18
C PHE A 227 7.14 5.99 -0.54
N TRP A 228 6.67 4.89 -1.12
CA TRP A 228 5.29 4.57 -1.43
C TRP A 228 5.04 3.12 -1.05
N LYS A 229 4.24 2.92 0.00
CA LYS A 229 3.97 1.63 0.60
C LYS A 229 2.47 1.39 0.68
N VAL A 230 2.07 0.15 0.43
CA VAL A 230 0.69 -0.31 0.56
C VAL A 230 0.65 -1.50 1.49
N TYR A 231 -0.29 -1.48 2.42
CA TYR A 231 -0.50 -2.54 3.39
C TYR A 231 -1.94 -3.04 3.36
N VAL A 232 -2.12 -4.31 3.73
CA VAL A 232 -3.45 -4.94 3.90
C VAL A 232 -3.59 -5.50 5.31
N ARG A 233 -4.83 -5.57 5.82
CA ARG A 233 -5.14 -6.17 7.12
C ARG A 233 -6.53 -6.78 7.16
#